data_AF-A0A9N9ICY7-F1
#
_entry.id   AF-A0A9N9ICY7-F1
#
_cell.length_a   1.000
_cell.length_b   1.000
_cell.length_c   1.000
_cell.angle_alpha   90.00
_cell.angle_beta   90.00
_cell.angle_gamma   90.00
#
_symmetry.space_group_name_H-M   'P 1'
#
loop_
_entity.id
_entity.type
_entity.pdbx_description
1 polymer ?
#
loop_
_entity_poly.entity_id
_entity_poly.type
_entity_poly.pdbx_seq_one_letter_code
_entity_poly.pdbx_strand_id
1 'polypeptide(L)'
;AITNGILSGGRAPTSSRPAEIEVGDGIVVSFLVNSKVVTGKPFTINAFFVNRSKHIRRFTVVVPNKKRPNEKAIKNISIPPSVKLQTSTELLMNGSHSNQSEPFMEEADFLRKFLEHETPDSDIVCLENNVRIGPLNPSTCESISLHFIAIKDSMHVIDLVQLVDNDTGFITNLRNVLEIYVSKCPDINKENGIVTTTNESMEIEVHG
;
A
#
# COMPACT_ATOMS: atom_id res chain seq x y z
N ALA A 1 4.59 10.82 -68.84
CA ALA A 1 3.40 11.12 -68.05
C ALA A 1 3.11 9.90 -67.18
N ILE A 2 3.37 10.01 -65.88
CA ILE A 2 3.28 8.93 -64.89
C ILE A 2 1.89 8.99 -64.27
N THR A 3 1.05 8.01 -64.57
CA THR A 3 -0.30 7.85 -64.05
C THR A 3 -0.24 7.20 -62.67
N ASN A 4 -0.50 7.97 -61.61
CA ASN A 4 -0.56 7.47 -60.24
C ASN A 4 -1.87 6.67 -60.04
N GLY A 5 -1.74 5.35 -59.85
CA GLY A 5 -2.85 4.49 -59.46
C GLY A 5 -3.25 4.73 -58.01
N ILE A 6 -4.53 5.04 -57.78
CA ILE A 6 -5.12 5.13 -56.44
C ILE A 6 -5.73 3.76 -56.13
N LEU A 7 -5.18 3.07 -55.12
CA LEU A 7 -5.74 1.84 -54.57
C LEU A 7 -6.86 2.21 -53.58
N SER A 8 -8.11 2.10 -54.03
CA SER A 8 -9.31 2.22 -53.20
C SER A 8 -9.50 0.97 -52.35
N GLY A 9 -8.83 0.88 -51.19
CA GLY A 9 -8.96 -0.32 -50.35
C GLY A 9 -8.09 -0.37 -49.10
N GLY A 10 -8.07 0.70 -48.30
CA GLY A 10 -7.44 0.69 -46.98
C GLY A 10 -8.46 0.93 -45.89
N ARG A 11 -8.91 -0.13 -45.19
CA ARG A 11 -9.60 0.03 -43.92
C ARG A 11 -8.58 0.54 -42.91
N ALA A 12 -8.65 1.82 -42.57
CA ALA A 12 -7.88 2.36 -41.45
C ALA A 12 -8.22 1.53 -40.20
N PRO A 13 -7.22 1.08 -39.42
CA PRO A 13 -7.50 0.46 -38.14
C PRO A 13 -8.20 1.53 -37.30
N THR A 14 -9.45 1.27 -36.92
CA THR A 14 -10.14 2.06 -35.92
C THR A 14 -9.33 1.90 -34.64
N SER A 15 -8.44 2.84 -34.36
CA SER A 15 -7.92 3.03 -33.01
C SER A 15 -9.14 3.39 -32.18
N SER A 16 -9.79 2.38 -31.60
CA SER A 16 -10.77 2.59 -30.55
C SER A 16 -10.01 3.31 -29.45
N ARG A 17 -10.15 4.63 -29.42
CA ARG A 17 -9.81 5.45 -28.26
C ARG A 17 -10.46 4.71 -27.09
N PRO A 18 -9.70 4.28 -26.06
CA PRO A 18 -10.31 3.63 -24.91
C PRO A 18 -11.44 4.55 -24.46
N ALA A 19 -12.66 4.02 -24.37
CA ALA A 19 -13.81 4.80 -23.97
C ALA A 19 -13.40 5.58 -22.72
N GLU A 20 -13.40 6.91 -22.80
CA GLU A 20 -13.33 7.74 -21.60
C GLU A 20 -14.52 7.28 -20.76
N ILE A 21 -14.23 6.52 -19.71
CA ILE A 21 -15.22 6.08 -18.74
C ILE A 21 -15.88 7.38 -18.29
N GLU A 22 -17.16 7.57 -18.58
CA GLU A 22 -17.90 8.76 -18.15
C GLU A 22 -17.76 8.84 -16.62
N VAL A 23 -16.88 9.72 -16.13
CA VAL A 23 -16.60 9.95 -14.70
C VAL A 23 -17.80 10.64 -14.00
N GLY A 24 -18.99 10.59 -14.63
CA GLY A 24 -20.17 11.36 -14.27
C GLY A 24 -21.12 10.65 -13.31
N ASP A 25 -21.24 9.33 -13.39
CA ASP A 25 -22.19 8.52 -12.61
C ASP A 25 -21.44 7.53 -11.71
N GLY A 26 -21.45 7.77 -10.40
CA GLY A 26 -20.74 6.91 -9.45
C GLY A 26 -20.44 7.59 -8.12
N ILE A 27 -19.51 6.99 -7.38
CA ILE A 27 -18.97 7.57 -6.14
C ILE A 27 -17.59 8.11 -6.41
N VAL A 28 -17.37 9.36 -6.03
CA VAL A 28 -16.04 9.96 -5.99
C VAL A 28 -15.55 9.89 -4.56
N VAL A 29 -14.31 9.42 -4.38
CA VAL A 29 -13.65 9.40 -3.07
C VAL A 29 -12.36 10.18 -3.17
N SER A 30 -12.12 11.07 -2.22
CA SER A 30 -10.85 11.74 -2.04
C SER A 30 -10.30 11.49 -0.65
N PHE A 31 -8.97 11.50 -0.52
CA PHE A 31 -8.29 11.21 0.74
C PHE A 31 -7.38 12.37 1.10
N LEU A 32 -7.28 12.66 2.39
CA LEU A 32 -6.55 13.80 2.91
C LEU A 32 -5.87 13.47 4.23
N VAL A 33 -4.62 13.91 4.37
CA VAL A 33 -3.83 13.79 5.60
C VAL A 33 -3.45 15.21 6.04
N ASN A 34 -3.91 15.63 7.22
CA ASN A 34 -3.80 17.02 7.68
C ASN A 34 -2.63 17.28 8.65
N SER A 35 -1.85 16.24 8.97
CA SER A 35 -0.80 16.33 9.98
C SER A 35 0.46 15.58 9.58
N LYS A 36 1.58 16.02 10.15
CA LYS A 36 2.85 15.31 10.04
C LYS A 36 2.71 13.94 10.68
N VAL A 37 3.05 12.90 9.93
CA VAL A 37 3.01 11.52 10.42
C VAL A 37 4.33 11.19 11.12
N VAL A 38 4.23 10.66 12.33
CA VAL A 38 5.37 10.32 13.19
C VAL A 38 5.30 8.86 13.59
N THR A 39 6.44 8.19 13.54
CA THR A 39 6.59 6.79 13.93
C THR A 39 6.07 6.56 15.36
N GLY A 40 5.25 5.53 15.54
CA GLY A 40 4.65 5.15 16.82
C GLY A 40 3.51 6.05 17.30
N LYS A 41 3.16 7.12 16.57
CA LYS A 41 2.02 7.99 16.92
C LYS A 41 0.84 7.74 15.98
N PRO A 42 -0.39 7.64 16.52
CA PRO A 42 -1.58 7.60 15.69
C PRO A 42 -1.73 8.86 14.84
N PHE A 43 -2.19 8.70 13.61
CA PHE A 43 -2.56 9.78 12.71
C PHE A 43 -3.86 9.45 11.98
N THR A 44 -4.50 10.47 11.40
CA THR A 44 -5.83 10.35 10.79
C THR A 44 -5.76 10.70 9.32
N ILE A 45 -6.43 9.87 8.51
CA ILE A 45 -6.69 10.13 7.10
C ILE A 45 -8.19 10.35 6.95
N ASN A 46 -8.57 11.52 6.45
CA ASN A 46 -9.96 11.81 6.15
C ASN A 46 -10.27 11.34 4.73
N ALA A 47 -11.33 10.53 4.58
CA ALA A 47 -11.85 10.11 3.30
C ALA A 47 -13.20 10.80 3.05
N PHE A 48 -13.30 11.55 1.96
CA PHE A 48 -14.47 12.30 1.56
C PHE A 48 -15.16 11.59 0.41
N PHE A 49 -16.43 11.25 0.61
CA PHE A 49 -17.26 10.53 -0.34
C PHE A 49 -18.27 11.49 -0.93
N VAL A 50 -18.40 11.49 -2.25
CA VAL A 50 -19.42 12.26 -2.97
C VAL A 50 -20.21 11.28 -3.82
N ASN A 51 -21.51 11.18 -3.57
CA ASN A 51 -22.40 10.39 -4.40
C ASN A 51 -22.86 11.21 -5.60
N ARG A 52 -22.27 10.95 -6.76
CA ARG A 52 -22.70 11.52 -8.04
C ARG A 52 -23.72 10.63 -8.77
N SER A 53 -24.03 9.46 -8.21
CA SER A 53 -25.00 8.54 -8.78
C SER A 53 -26.44 8.93 -8.48
N LYS A 54 -27.37 8.36 -9.25
CA LYS A 54 -28.82 8.59 -9.11
C LYS A 54 -29.46 7.78 -7.97
N HIS A 55 -28.70 6.92 -7.30
CA HIS A 55 -29.20 6.01 -6.29
C HIS A 55 -28.64 6.35 -4.91
N ILE A 56 -29.42 6.06 -3.87
CA ILE A 56 -28.89 6.03 -2.50
C ILE A 56 -27.88 4.88 -2.44
N ARG A 57 -26.71 5.12 -1.84
CA ARG A 57 -25.65 4.11 -1.72
C ARG A 57 -25.22 3.95 -0.28
N ARG A 58 -24.94 2.72 0.14
CA ARG A 58 -24.41 2.39 1.46
C ARG A 58 -23.10 1.65 1.27
N PHE A 59 -22.02 2.15 1.86
CA PHE A 59 -20.71 1.52 1.72
C PHE A 59 -20.17 1.03 3.04
N THR A 60 -19.33 0.00 2.97
CA THR A 60 -18.38 -0.33 4.02
C THR A 60 -16.98 -0.11 3.48
N VAL A 61 -16.21 0.74 4.17
CA VAL A 61 -14.81 1.01 3.87
C VAL A 61 -13.95 0.05 4.67
N VAL A 62 -13.08 -0.66 3.97
CA VAL A 62 -12.16 -1.63 4.55
C VAL A 62 -10.74 -1.30 4.11
N VAL A 63 -9.83 -1.20 5.06
CA VAL A 63 -8.39 -1.09 4.80
C VAL A 63 -7.74 -2.36 5.29
N PRO A 64 -7.44 -3.32 4.39
CA PRO A 64 -6.81 -4.57 4.80
C PRO A 64 -5.42 -4.27 5.35
N ASN A 65 -5.20 -4.58 6.63
CA ASN A 65 -3.85 -4.62 7.16
C ASN A 65 -3.09 -5.75 6.45
N LYS A 66 -1.86 -5.46 6.00
CA LYS A 66 -0.98 -6.50 5.44
C LYS A 66 -0.82 -7.57 6.51
N LYS A 67 -1.48 -8.71 6.30
CA LYS A 67 -1.40 -9.82 7.24
C LYS A 67 0.02 -10.35 7.18
N ARG A 68 0.60 -10.57 8.37
CA ARG A 68 1.70 -11.51 8.55
C ARG A 68 1.32 -12.79 7.78
N PRO A 69 2.12 -13.25 6.80
CA PRO A 69 1.88 -14.51 6.13
C PRO A 69 1.75 -15.58 7.20
N ASN A 70 0.59 -16.23 7.22
CA ASN A 70 0.36 -17.38 8.06
C ASN A 70 1.39 -18.45 7.68
N GLU A 71 2.12 -19.00 8.65
CA GLU A 71 3.06 -20.13 8.51
C GLU A 71 2.45 -21.30 7.69
N LYS A 72 1.13 -21.48 7.76
CA LYS A 72 0.39 -22.52 7.02
C LYS A 72 0.16 -22.22 5.53
N ALA A 73 0.28 -20.97 5.09
CA ALA A 73 0.13 -20.59 3.68
C ALA A 73 1.43 -20.82 2.88
N ILE A 74 2.59 -20.81 3.54
CA ILE A 74 3.91 -21.00 2.92
C ILE A 74 4.15 -22.48 2.56
N LYS A 75 3.53 -23.42 3.29
CA LYS A 75 3.61 -24.87 3.00
C LYS A 75 3.01 -25.28 1.64
N ASN A 76 2.23 -24.40 1.00
CA ASN A 76 1.55 -24.67 -0.28
C ASN A 76 2.25 -24.03 -1.48
N ILE A 77 3.41 -23.39 -1.32
CA ILE A 77 4.20 -22.92 -2.46
C ILE A 77 4.96 -24.12 -3.04
N SER A 78 4.38 -24.75 -4.06
CA SER A 78 5.09 -25.71 -4.91
C SER A 78 6.07 -24.94 -5.79
N ILE A 79 7.34 -24.91 -5.39
CA ILE A 79 8.43 -24.47 -6.25
C ILE A 79 8.76 -25.64 -7.20
N PRO A 80 8.87 -25.43 -8.52
CA PRO A 80 9.18 -26.50 -9.47
C PRO A 80 10.58 -27.09 -9.20
N PRO A 81 10.79 -28.41 -9.34
CA PRO A 81 12.09 -29.03 -9.09
C PRO A 81 13.05 -28.65 -10.21
N SER A 82 14.00 -27.76 -9.91
CA SER A 82 15.04 -27.38 -10.86
C SER A 82 16.27 -28.27 -10.70
N VAL A 83 16.47 -29.13 -11.70
CA VAL A 83 17.76 -29.58 -12.26
C VAL A 83 18.79 -30.20 -11.30
N LYS A 84 18.90 -31.54 -11.34
CA LYS A 84 20.08 -32.27 -10.85
C LYS A 84 21.28 -31.93 -11.73
N LEU A 85 22.25 -31.18 -11.22
CA LEU A 85 23.60 -31.13 -11.80
C LEU A 85 24.50 -32.07 -11.00
N GLN A 86 24.79 -33.23 -11.59
CA GLN A 86 25.82 -34.13 -11.12
C GLN A 86 27.17 -33.55 -11.55
N THR A 87 27.97 -33.06 -10.61
CA THR A 87 29.42 -32.97 -10.83
C THR A 87 30.12 -33.49 -9.59
N SER A 88 30.69 -34.67 -9.80
CA SER A 88 31.62 -35.41 -8.97
C SER A 88 32.78 -34.56 -8.42
N THR A 89 32.99 -34.64 -7.10
CA THR A 89 34.33 -34.55 -6.53
C THR A 89 34.35 -35.32 -5.20
N GLU A 90 34.62 -36.62 -5.29
CA GLU A 90 35.30 -37.33 -4.21
C GLU A 90 36.75 -36.84 -4.20
N LEU A 91 37.17 -36.12 -3.16
CA LEU A 91 38.58 -36.10 -2.74
C LEU A 91 38.69 -35.93 -1.22
N LEU A 92 38.96 -37.06 -0.58
CA LEU A 92 39.91 -37.28 0.53
C LEU A 92 39.70 -36.57 1.88
N MET A 93 39.44 -37.44 2.85
CA MET A 93 39.54 -37.26 4.30
C MET A 93 41.00 -36.99 4.73
N ASN A 94 41.25 -35.89 5.46
CA ASN A 94 42.26 -35.84 6.53
C ASN A 94 42.32 -34.48 7.23
N GLY A 95 42.52 -34.51 8.55
CA GLY A 95 43.18 -33.42 9.28
C GLY A 95 42.33 -32.70 10.31
N SER A 96 42.54 -33.06 11.57
CA SER A 96 42.07 -32.41 12.80
C SER A 96 42.27 -30.88 12.82
N HIS A 97 41.17 -30.10 12.84
CA HIS A 97 41.18 -28.76 13.42
C HIS A 97 39.88 -28.49 14.20
N SER A 98 40.11 -27.93 15.38
CA SER A 98 39.20 -27.43 16.41
C SER A 98 37.91 -26.78 15.93
N ASN A 99 36.82 -27.11 16.64
CA ASN A 99 35.80 -26.18 17.13
C ASN A 99 35.50 -24.96 16.24
N GLN A 100 34.63 -25.13 15.26
CA GLN A 100 33.58 -24.17 14.88
C GLN A 100 32.73 -24.84 13.82
N SER A 101 31.70 -25.57 14.26
CA SER A 101 30.60 -25.94 13.39
C SER A 101 29.80 -24.68 13.09
N GLU A 102 30.22 -23.94 12.07
CA GLU A 102 29.31 -23.03 11.38
C GLU A 102 28.13 -23.89 10.91
N PRO A 103 26.88 -23.59 11.28
CA PRO A 103 25.76 -24.42 10.87
C PRO A 103 25.67 -24.33 9.34
N PHE A 104 26.18 -25.35 8.65
CA PHE A 104 26.08 -25.50 7.22
C PHE A 104 24.61 -25.75 6.89
N MET A 105 23.89 -24.67 6.56
CA MET A 105 22.53 -24.72 6.08
C MET A 105 22.56 -24.59 4.57
N GLU A 106 21.90 -25.51 3.87
CA GLU A 106 21.81 -25.48 2.42
C GLU A 106 21.15 -24.17 1.97
N GLU A 107 21.62 -23.56 0.87
CA GLU A 107 21.18 -22.24 0.43
C GLU A 107 19.65 -22.15 0.25
N ALA A 108 19.03 -23.21 -0.26
CA ALA A 108 17.58 -23.31 -0.40
C ALA A 108 16.85 -23.32 0.96
N ASP A 109 17.41 -24.00 1.96
CA ASP A 109 16.88 -24.02 3.33
C ASP A 109 17.11 -22.69 4.05
N PHE A 110 18.25 -22.03 3.79
CA PHE A 110 18.54 -20.68 4.27
C PHE A 110 17.55 -19.67 3.68
N LEU A 111 17.35 -19.67 2.36
CA LEU A 111 16.37 -18.80 1.70
C LEU A 111 14.96 -19.07 2.21
N ARG A 112 14.54 -20.34 2.34
CA ARG A 112 13.23 -20.68 2.93
C ARG A 112 13.09 -20.11 4.33
N LYS A 113 14.08 -20.33 5.20
CA LYS A 113 14.05 -19.88 6.60
C LYS A 113 14.14 -18.35 6.73
N PHE A 114 14.92 -17.70 5.86
CA PHE A 114 15.01 -16.25 5.78
C PHE A 114 13.68 -15.65 5.37
N LEU A 115 13.06 -16.11 4.27
CA LEU A 115 11.74 -15.63 3.83
C LEU A 115 10.60 -15.99 4.81
N GLU A 116 10.72 -17.10 5.55
CA GLU A 116 9.74 -17.52 6.56
C GLU A 116 9.81 -16.66 7.83
N HIS A 117 11.01 -16.18 8.20
CA HIS A 117 11.22 -15.26 9.33
C HIS A 117 11.17 -13.78 8.94
N GLU A 118 11.34 -13.46 7.66
CA GLU A 118 11.10 -12.14 7.09
C GLU A 118 9.59 -11.94 7.04
N THR A 119 9.02 -11.59 8.20
CA THR A 119 7.65 -11.14 8.26
C THR A 119 7.60 -9.83 7.47
N PRO A 120 6.79 -9.72 6.39
CA PRO A 120 6.50 -8.42 5.80
C PRO A 120 5.76 -7.64 6.88
N ASP A 121 6.53 -6.94 7.70
CA ASP A 121 6.00 -6.11 8.76
C ASP A 121 5.12 -5.07 8.08
N SER A 122 3.87 -4.98 8.51
CA SER A 122 2.97 -3.95 8.02
C SER A 122 3.49 -2.63 8.56
N ASP A 123 4.27 -1.91 7.76
CA ASP A 123 4.92 -0.67 8.21
C ASP A 123 3.92 0.43 8.60
N ILE A 124 2.70 0.36 8.05
CA ILE A 124 1.53 1.13 8.46
C ILE A 124 0.39 0.17 8.79
N VAL A 125 -0.32 0.45 9.87
CA VAL A 125 -1.47 -0.34 10.34
C VAL A 125 -2.68 0.57 10.47
N CYS A 126 -3.78 0.20 9.82
CA CYS A 126 -5.09 0.81 10.07
C CYS A 126 -5.65 0.28 11.39
N LEU A 127 -6.06 1.19 12.26
CA LEU A 127 -6.60 0.91 13.60
C LEU A 127 -8.11 0.67 13.56
N GLU A 128 -8.75 1.01 12.46
CA GLU A 128 -10.19 0.83 12.26
C GLU A 128 -10.48 -0.31 11.33
N ASN A 129 -11.61 -0.96 11.54
CA ASN A 129 -12.06 -2.06 10.72
C ASN A 129 -13.52 -1.86 10.31
N ASN A 130 -13.82 -2.04 9.03
CA ASN A 130 -15.17 -2.01 8.47
C ASN A 130 -15.98 -0.75 8.82
N VAL A 131 -15.48 0.43 8.46
CA VAL A 131 -16.19 1.69 8.70
C VAL A 131 -17.39 1.77 7.76
N ARG A 132 -18.60 1.82 8.32
CA ARG A 132 -19.84 1.92 7.54
C ARG A 132 -20.17 3.38 7.26
N ILE A 133 -20.45 3.66 6.00
CA ILE A 133 -20.95 4.95 5.53
C ILE A 133 -22.45 4.80 5.34
N GLY A 134 -23.20 5.78 5.83
CA GLY A 134 -24.65 5.76 5.86
C GLY A 134 -25.30 5.71 4.46
N PRO A 135 -26.63 5.79 4.38
CA PRO A 135 -27.30 5.98 3.10
C PRO A 135 -26.92 7.34 2.52
N LEU A 136 -25.92 7.35 1.64
CA LEU A 136 -25.47 8.53 0.93
C LEU A 136 -26.46 8.81 -0.20
N ASN A 137 -27.29 9.83 -0.04
CA ASN A 137 -28.29 10.23 -1.04
C ASN A 137 -27.62 10.74 -2.33
N PRO A 138 -28.32 10.73 -3.48
CA PRO A 138 -27.83 11.36 -4.69
C PRO A 138 -27.40 12.82 -4.45
N SER A 139 -26.27 13.21 -5.03
CA SER A 139 -25.67 14.56 -4.91
C SER A 139 -25.30 14.98 -3.48
N THR A 140 -25.14 14.04 -2.54
CA THR A 140 -24.68 14.33 -1.18
C THR A 140 -23.27 13.82 -0.94
N CYS A 141 -22.64 14.33 0.12
CA CYS A 141 -21.30 13.93 0.53
C CYS A 141 -21.24 13.58 2.02
N GLU A 142 -20.31 12.71 2.37
CA GLU A 142 -20.02 12.29 3.74
C GLU A 142 -18.52 12.13 3.92
N SER A 143 -18.02 12.37 5.12
CA SER A 143 -16.59 12.24 5.44
C SER A 143 -16.41 11.26 6.58
N ILE A 144 -15.40 10.41 6.49
CA ILE A 144 -14.99 9.53 7.57
C ILE A 144 -13.53 9.76 7.93
N SER A 145 -13.17 9.48 9.17
CA SER A 145 -11.80 9.58 9.68
C SER A 145 -11.26 8.19 9.90
N LEU A 146 -10.26 7.79 9.10
CA LEU A 146 -9.55 6.52 9.25
C LEU A 146 -8.28 6.72 10.10
N HIS A 147 -8.15 5.97 11.18
CA HIS A 147 -7.00 6.06 12.08
C HIS A 147 -5.92 5.04 11.73
N PHE A 148 -4.66 5.48 11.76
CA PHE A 148 -3.50 4.67 11.42
C PHE A 148 -2.37 4.87 12.41
N ILE A 149 -1.48 3.90 12.51
CA ILE A 149 -0.18 4.02 13.17
C ILE A 149 0.92 3.55 12.22
N ALA A 150 2.01 4.31 12.16
CA ALA A 150 3.20 3.90 11.41
C ALA A 150 4.24 3.30 12.37
N ILE A 151 4.77 2.14 12.01
CA ILE A 151 5.76 1.39 12.81
C ILE A 151 7.19 1.79 12.43
N LYS A 152 7.42 2.17 11.17
CA LYS A 152 8.73 2.48 10.61
C LYS A 152 8.78 3.87 9.98
N ASP A 153 9.87 4.59 10.21
CA ASP A 153 10.19 5.86 9.56
C ASP A 153 10.68 5.64 8.12
N SER A 154 9.78 5.77 7.16
CA SER A 154 10.09 5.73 5.72
C SER A 154 8.91 6.28 4.91
N MET A 155 9.04 6.26 3.58
CA MET A 155 7.94 6.54 2.67
C MET A 155 7.06 5.30 2.54
N HIS A 156 5.76 5.47 2.76
CA HIS A 156 4.79 4.39 2.71
C HIS A 156 3.69 4.68 1.72
N VAL A 157 3.17 3.63 1.08
CA VAL A 157 2.00 3.71 0.21
C VAL A 157 0.84 2.98 0.87
N ILE A 158 -0.30 3.65 0.96
CA ILE A 158 -1.57 2.98 1.25
C ILE A 158 -2.04 2.30 -0.03
N ASP A 159 -1.68 1.03 -0.14
CA ASP A 159 -1.87 0.26 -1.37
C ASP A 159 -3.33 -0.06 -1.66
N LEU A 160 -4.14 -0.35 -0.64
CA LEU A 160 -5.49 -0.87 -0.86
C LEU A 160 -6.50 -0.28 0.13
N VAL A 161 -7.52 0.38 -0.42
CA VAL A 161 -8.77 0.71 0.27
C VAL A 161 -9.91 0.05 -0.51
N GLN A 162 -10.72 -0.76 0.17
CA GLN A 162 -11.85 -1.44 -0.45
C GLN A 162 -13.15 -0.74 -0.08
N LEU A 163 -13.98 -0.48 -1.08
CA LEU A 163 -15.36 -0.04 -0.90
C LEU A 163 -16.27 -1.22 -1.21
N VAL A 164 -17.01 -1.66 -0.20
CA VAL A 164 -18.04 -2.69 -0.36
C VAL A 164 -19.37 -1.99 -0.45
N ASP A 165 -20.03 -2.04 -1.61
CA ASP A 165 -21.43 -1.61 -1.73
C ASP A 165 -22.30 -2.62 -0.98
N ASN A 166 -22.94 -2.18 0.10
CA ASN A 166 -23.74 -3.04 0.97
C ASN A 166 -25.04 -3.51 0.28
N ASP A 167 -25.46 -2.85 -0.81
CA ASP A 167 -26.72 -3.15 -1.49
C ASP A 167 -26.53 -4.21 -2.57
N THR A 168 -25.41 -4.13 -3.28
CA THR A 168 -25.08 -5.02 -4.39
C THR A 168 -24.05 -6.09 -4.03
N GLY A 169 -23.29 -5.89 -2.95
CA GLY A 169 -22.14 -6.71 -2.59
C GLY A 169 -20.91 -6.48 -3.47
N PHE A 170 -20.95 -5.54 -4.43
CA PHE A 170 -19.80 -5.25 -5.28
C PHE A 170 -18.67 -4.63 -4.46
N ILE A 171 -17.45 -5.11 -4.72
CA ILE A 171 -16.23 -4.64 -4.07
C ILE A 171 -15.42 -3.84 -5.09
N THR A 172 -15.21 -2.56 -4.80
CA THR A 172 -14.32 -1.68 -5.56
C THR A 172 -13.00 -1.55 -4.83
N ASN A 173 -11.90 -1.92 -5.48
CA ASN A 173 -10.56 -1.81 -4.94
C ASN A 173 -9.91 -0.51 -5.43
N LEU A 174 -9.66 0.42 -4.50
CA LEU A 174 -8.87 1.61 -4.75
C LEU A 174 -7.40 1.27 -4.46
N ARG A 175 -6.54 1.43 -5.47
CA ARG A 175 -5.11 1.12 -5.37
C ARG A 175 -4.26 2.37 -5.36
N ASN A 176 -3.09 2.30 -4.71
CA ASN A 176 -2.11 3.38 -4.63
C ASN A 176 -2.76 4.69 -4.16
N VAL A 177 -3.49 4.62 -3.06
CA VAL A 177 -4.43 5.67 -2.63
C VAL A 177 -3.70 6.93 -2.15
N LEU A 178 -2.65 6.74 -1.37
CA LEU A 178 -1.86 7.83 -0.79
C LEU A 178 -0.42 7.38 -0.60
N GLU A 179 0.51 8.31 -0.78
CA GLU A 179 1.91 8.18 -0.41
C GLU A 179 2.19 9.10 0.79
N ILE A 180 2.80 8.55 1.84
CA ILE A 180 2.93 9.21 3.14
C ILE A 180 4.37 9.09 3.62
N TYR A 181 4.98 10.24 3.88
CA TYR A 181 6.29 10.28 4.52
C TYR A 181 6.15 10.24 6.04
N VAL A 182 6.80 9.26 6.68
CA VAL A 182 6.79 9.10 8.14
C VAL A 182 8.12 9.56 8.72
N SER A 183 8.04 10.53 9.63
CA SER A 183 9.20 11.01 10.36
C SER A 183 9.48 10.15 11.59
N LYS A 184 10.76 10.05 11.97
CA LYS A 184 11.16 9.45 13.24
C LYS A 184 10.56 10.24 14.41
N CYS A 185 10.14 9.54 15.46
CA CYS A 185 9.78 10.21 16.72
C CYS A 185 11.06 10.78 17.35
N PRO A 186 11.10 12.09 17.69
CA PRO A 186 12.25 12.64 18.39
C PRO A 186 12.40 11.98 19.76
N ASP A 187 13.59 11.44 20.04
CA ASP A 187 13.94 10.88 21.33
C ASP A 187 13.99 12.01 22.38
N ILE A 188 13.17 11.95 23.42
CA ILE A 188 13.09 13.01 24.46
C ILE A 188 14.31 12.99 25.43
N ASN A 189 15.23 12.03 25.31
CA ASN A 189 16.31 11.85 26.26
C ASN A 189 17.71 12.03 25.63
N LYS A 190 18.10 13.28 25.39
CA LYS A 190 19.51 13.72 25.41
C LYS A 190 19.60 15.09 26.10
N GLU A 191 20.04 15.02 27.36
CA GLU A 191 20.59 16.06 28.26
C GLU A 191 20.18 17.54 28.08
N ASN A 192 19.56 18.07 29.15
CA ASN A 192 19.76 19.41 29.74
C ASN A 192 20.00 20.59 28.79
N GLY A 193 18.96 21.41 28.58
CA GLY A 193 19.15 22.83 28.27
C GLY A 193 18.17 23.41 27.25
N ILE A 194 17.10 24.03 27.75
CA ILE A 194 16.30 25.06 27.07
C ILE A 194 15.60 24.60 25.78
N VAL A 195 14.38 24.08 25.94
CA VAL A 195 13.38 24.08 24.87
C VAL A 195 12.79 25.49 24.80
N THR A 196 13.34 26.33 23.93
CA THR A 196 12.65 27.55 23.50
C THR A 196 11.60 27.11 22.48
N THR A 197 10.37 26.90 22.94
CA THR A 197 9.22 26.76 22.03
C THR A 197 8.93 28.13 21.43
N THR A 198 9.56 28.46 20.31
CA THR A 198 9.11 29.57 19.47
C THR A 198 7.84 29.14 18.78
N ASN A 199 6.71 29.55 19.36
CA ASN A 199 5.40 29.52 18.71
C ASN A 199 5.46 30.51 17.54
N GLU A 200 5.65 30.04 16.31
CA GLU A 200 5.41 30.87 15.11
C GLU A 200 3.89 31.05 14.91
N SER A 201 3.32 31.97 15.70
CA SER A 201 2.09 32.67 15.34
C SER A 201 2.48 34.12 15.07
N MET A 202 2.95 34.39 13.85
CA MET A 202 3.24 35.74 13.41
C MET A 202 1.95 36.36 12.84
N GLU A 203 1.10 36.89 13.73
CA GLU A 203 0.09 37.88 13.34
C GLU A 203 0.79 39.23 13.21
N ILE A 204 0.92 39.70 11.96
CA ILE A 204 1.36 41.08 11.68
C ILE A 204 0.10 41.91 11.49
N GLU A 205 -0.25 42.67 12.52
CA GLU A 205 -1.26 43.72 12.46
C GLU A 205 -0.64 44.96 11.80
N VAL A 206 -1.09 45.30 10.58
CA VAL A 206 -0.73 46.56 9.91
C VAL A 206 -1.90 47.50 10.03
N HIS A 207 -1.78 48.49 10.91
CA HIS A 207 -2.66 49.66 10.94
C HIS A 207 -2.33 50.60 9.76
N GLY A 208 -3.35 50.91 8.97
CA GLY A 208 -3.39 52.03 8.04
C GLY A 208 -4.73 52.74 8.17
#